data_AF-A0A024A3C3-F1
#
_entry.id   AF-A0A024A3C3-F1
#
_cell.length_a   1.000
_cell.length_b   1.000
_cell.length_c   1.000
_cell.angle_alpha   90.00
_cell.angle_beta   90.00
_cell.angle_gamma   90.00
#
_symmetry.space_group_name_H-M   'P 1'
#
loop_
_entity.id
_entity.type
_entity.pdbx_description
1 polymer ?
#
loop_
_entity_poly.entity_id
_entity_poly.type
_entity_poly.pdbx_seq_one_letter_code
_entity_poly.pdbx_strand_id
1 'polypeptide(L)'
;MALRKRASDDKPLKNAKIVGCTHVNAQTAVLIETLAALGASVRWAACNIYSTQNEVAAALAESGFSVFAWRGETEEDFWWCIDKCVNAENWQPNMILDDGGDA
;
A
#
# COMPACT_ATOMS: atom_id res chain seq x y z
N MET A 1 -3.74 16.36 3.34
CA MET A 1 -5.19 16.65 3.24
C MET A 1 -5.60 17.54 2.06
N ALA A 2 -4.80 18.54 1.65
CA ALA A 2 -5.13 19.41 0.51
C ALA A 2 -5.45 18.65 -0.80
N LEU A 3 -4.71 17.57 -1.11
CA LEU A 3 -4.97 16.74 -2.29
C LEU A 3 -6.35 16.08 -2.27
N ARG A 4 -6.75 15.50 -1.13
CA ARG A 4 -8.09 14.89 -0.97
C ARG A 4 -9.20 15.93 -1.21
N LYS A 5 -9.02 17.15 -0.69
CA LYS A 5 -9.97 18.25 -0.90
C LYS A 5 -10.02 18.72 -2.35
N ARG A 6 -8.87 18.86 -3.00
CA ARG A 6 -8.78 19.32 -4.40
C ARG A 6 -9.37 18.29 -5.36
N ALA A 7 -9.12 17.01 -5.09
CA ALA A 7 -9.46 15.92 -5.99
C ALA A 7 -10.70 15.13 -5.56
N SER A 8 -11.60 15.77 -4.79
CA SER A 8 -12.78 15.08 -4.22
C SER A 8 -13.72 14.57 -5.32
N ASP A 9 -13.81 15.33 -6.43
CA ASP A 9 -14.84 15.14 -7.44
C ASP A 9 -14.29 14.52 -8.74
N ASP A 10 -13.03 14.77 -9.08
CA ASP A 10 -12.41 14.38 -10.36
C ASP A 10 -11.79 12.98 -10.34
N LYS A 11 -11.48 12.41 -9.15
CA LYS A 11 -10.92 11.06 -8.96
C LYS A 11 -9.81 10.73 -9.99
N PRO A 12 -8.69 11.47 -9.98
CA PRO A 12 -7.70 11.43 -11.06
C PRO A 12 -6.97 10.09 -11.18
N LEU A 13 -7.01 9.26 -10.13
CA LEU A 13 -6.43 7.92 -10.12
C LEU A 13 -7.47 6.82 -10.36
N LYS A 14 -8.66 7.16 -10.89
CA LYS A 14 -9.66 6.16 -11.26
C LYS A 14 -9.04 5.09 -12.17
N ASN A 15 -9.25 3.83 -11.82
CA ASN A 15 -8.68 2.63 -12.47
C ASN A 15 -7.17 2.43 -12.29
N ALA A 16 -6.49 3.27 -11.52
CA ALA A 16 -5.13 3.00 -11.07
C ALA A 16 -5.12 1.73 -10.20
N LYS A 17 -4.13 0.88 -10.45
CA LYS A 17 -3.84 -0.34 -9.69
C LYS A 17 -2.41 -0.20 -9.20
N ILE A 18 -2.25 0.37 -8.02
CA ILE A 18 -0.95 0.76 -7.47
C ILE A 18 -0.47 -0.33 -6.53
N VAL A 19 0.70 -0.89 -6.82
CA VAL A 19 1.44 -1.67 -5.84
C VAL A 19 2.35 -0.71 -5.06
N GLY A 20 2.36 -0.81 -3.74
CA GLY A 20 3.20 0.00 -2.88
C GLY A 20 4.19 -0.87 -2.09
N CYS A 21 5.45 -0.47 -2.07
CA CYS A 21 6.50 -1.04 -1.22
C CYS A 21 7.21 0.10 -0.50
N THR A 22 6.79 0.37 0.73
CA THR A 22 7.35 1.46 1.55
C THR A 22 7.27 1.07 3.02
N HIS A 23 7.86 1.85 3.93
CA HIS A 23 7.58 1.68 5.36
C HIS A 23 6.07 1.75 5.64
N VAL A 24 5.55 0.82 6.46
CA VAL A 24 4.12 0.80 6.86
C VAL A 24 3.97 1.48 8.22
N ASN A 25 3.69 2.78 8.20
CA ASN A 25 3.52 3.61 9.38
C ASN A 25 2.30 4.54 9.20
N ALA A 26 1.99 5.33 10.23
CA ALA A 26 0.83 6.25 10.21
C ALA A 26 0.85 7.24 9.01
N GLN A 27 2.04 7.70 8.60
CA GLN A 27 2.19 8.61 7.47
C GLN A 27 1.85 7.90 6.15
N THR A 28 2.33 6.66 5.96
CA THR A 28 2.00 5.82 4.81
C THR A 28 0.53 5.44 4.79
N ALA A 29 -0.11 5.21 5.94
CA ALA A 29 -1.55 5.00 5.98
C ALA A 29 -2.33 6.20 5.43
N VAL A 30 -1.93 7.42 5.80
CA VAL A 30 -2.50 8.65 5.24
C VAL A 30 -2.26 8.75 3.73
N LEU A 31 -1.11 8.29 3.24
CA LEU A 31 -0.82 8.20 1.80
C LEU A 31 -1.75 7.20 1.09
N ILE A 32 -1.83 5.96 1.58
CA ILE A 32 -2.68 4.88 1.04
C ILE A 32 -4.14 5.34 0.92
N GLU A 33 -4.70 5.84 2.01
CA GLU A 33 -6.05 6.40 2.01
C GLU A 33 -6.22 7.59 1.06
N THR A 34 -5.18 8.40 0.87
CA THR A 34 -5.22 9.51 -0.09
C THR A 34 -5.30 8.96 -1.51
N LEU A 35 -4.47 7.98 -1.87
CA LEU A 35 -4.51 7.34 -3.19
C LEU A 35 -5.89 6.74 -3.47
N ALA A 36 -6.45 6.04 -2.48
CA ALA A 36 -7.80 5.48 -2.57
C ALA A 36 -8.87 6.58 -2.70
N ALA A 37 -8.78 7.66 -1.92
CA ALA A 37 -9.67 8.81 -2.04
C ALA A 37 -9.58 9.49 -3.42
N LEU A 38 -8.43 9.39 -4.09
CA LEU A 38 -8.22 9.87 -5.46
C LEU A 38 -8.70 8.86 -6.54
N GLY A 39 -9.20 7.69 -6.15
CA GLY A 39 -9.82 6.70 -7.03
C GLY A 39 -8.97 5.46 -7.35
N ALA A 40 -7.77 5.33 -6.75
CA ALA A 40 -6.92 4.17 -6.96
C ALA A 40 -7.42 2.94 -6.19
N SER A 41 -7.12 1.75 -6.73
CA SER A 41 -7.05 0.52 -5.97
C SER A 41 -5.58 0.24 -5.62
N VAL A 42 -5.34 -0.25 -4.41
CA VAL A 42 -3.98 -0.34 -3.84
C VAL A 42 -3.75 -1.70 -3.18
N ARG A 43 -2.51 -2.18 -3.25
CA ARG A 43 -1.98 -3.31 -2.47
C ARG A 43 -0.61 -2.89 -1.93
N TRP A 44 -0.30 -3.25 -0.68
CA TRP A 44 0.86 -2.69 0.01
C TRP A 44 1.68 -3.74 0.77
N ALA A 45 3.00 -3.68 0.61
CA ALA A 45 3.99 -4.41 1.39
C ALA A 45 4.94 -3.42 2.09
N ALA A 46 5.67 -3.91 3.10
CA ALA A 46 6.75 -3.15 3.72
C ALA A 46 8.03 -3.22 2.84
N CYS A 47 8.82 -2.15 2.80
CA CYS A 47 10.17 -2.17 2.23
C CYS A 47 11.26 -2.49 3.28
N ASN A 48 10.87 -2.75 4.53
CA ASN A 48 11.80 -3.12 5.59
C ASN A 48 11.12 -3.90 6.71
N ILE A 49 11.68 -5.06 7.03
CA ILE A 49 11.16 -6.04 8.01
C ILE A 49 10.96 -5.49 9.44
N TYR A 50 11.59 -4.36 9.81
CA TYR A 50 11.48 -3.77 11.14
C TYR A 50 10.61 -2.51 11.18
N SER A 51 10.19 -2.01 10.03
CA SER A 51 9.61 -0.66 9.91
C SER A 51 8.10 -0.61 10.14
N THR A 52 7.42 -1.75 10.00
CA THR A 52 5.97 -1.82 10.15
C THR A 52 5.53 -1.46 11.57
N GLN A 53 4.52 -0.61 11.66
CA GLN A 53 3.72 -0.38 12.87
C GLN A 53 2.48 -1.28 12.77
N ASN A 54 2.44 -2.34 13.59
CA ASN A 54 1.44 -3.41 13.46
C ASN A 54 0.02 -2.89 13.63
N GLU A 55 -0.20 -1.97 14.56
CA GLU A 55 -1.47 -1.31 14.79
C GLU A 55 -1.96 -0.52 13.57
N VAL A 56 -1.04 0.05 12.80
CA VAL A 56 -1.36 0.78 11.55
C VAL A 56 -1.68 -0.19 10.43
N ALA A 57 -0.88 -1.24 10.26
CA ALA A 57 -1.17 -2.31 9.30
C ALA A 57 -2.53 -2.95 9.58
N ALA A 58 -2.86 -3.20 10.85
CA ALA A 58 -4.14 -3.72 11.29
C ALA A 58 -5.30 -2.77 10.96
N ALA A 59 -5.18 -1.47 11.26
CA ALA A 59 -6.21 -0.48 10.94
C ALA A 59 -6.46 -0.35 9.42
N LEU A 60 -5.41 -0.44 8.60
CA LEU A 60 -5.54 -0.45 7.14
C LEU A 60 -6.27 -1.72 6.65
N ALA A 61 -5.91 -2.88 7.19
CA ALA A 61 -6.57 -4.14 6.86
C ALA A 61 -8.05 -4.14 7.28
N GLU A 62 -8.37 -3.65 8.48
CA GLU A 62 -9.75 -3.49 8.97
C GLU A 62 -10.56 -2.52 8.09
N SER A 63 -9.90 -1.48 7.54
CA SER A 63 -10.50 -0.55 6.59
C SER A 63 -10.66 -1.13 5.17
N GLY A 64 -10.30 -2.40 4.95
CA GLY A 64 -10.46 -3.12 3.69
C GLY A 64 -9.32 -2.96 2.69
N PHE A 65 -8.18 -2.37 3.09
CA PHE A 65 -7.00 -2.31 2.24
C PHE A 65 -6.26 -3.65 2.24
N SER A 66 -5.75 -4.06 1.08
CA SER A 66 -4.88 -5.23 0.96
C SER A 66 -3.46 -4.87 1.40
N VAL A 67 -3.16 -5.06 2.68
CA VAL A 67 -1.83 -4.82 3.27
C VAL A 67 -1.24 -6.13 3.76
N PHE A 68 -0.03 -6.42 3.31
CA PHE A 68 0.75 -7.62 3.67
C PHE A 68 2.04 -7.12 4.31
N ALA A 69 1.99 -6.87 5.62
CA ALA A 69 3.16 -6.39 6.36
C ALA A 69 2.97 -6.61 7.86
N TRP A 70 4.05 -6.95 8.57
CA TRP A 70 4.12 -6.91 10.03
C TRP A 70 5.56 -6.65 10.48
N ARG A 71 5.70 -6.23 11.74
CA ARG A 71 7.02 -5.99 12.34
C ARG A 71 7.68 -7.33 12.67
N GLY A 72 8.91 -7.50 12.23
CA GLY A 72 9.69 -8.72 12.48
C GLY A 72 9.40 -9.84 11.49
N GLU A 73 9.06 -9.49 10.24
CA GLU A 73 9.07 -10.43 9.12
C GLU A 73 10.40 -11.18 9.02
N THR A 74 10.35 -12.45 8.61
CA THR A 74 11.54 -13.12 8.08
C THR A 74 11.83 -12.62 6.67
N GLU A 75 13.01 -12.90 6.13
CA GLU A 75 13.33 -12.55 4.73
C GLU A 75 12.40 -13.28 3.73
N GLU A 76 11.99 -14.51 4.04
CA GLU A 76 11.02 -15.24 3.22
C GLU A 76 9.65 -14.57 3.25
N ASP A 77 9.18 -14.17 4.44
CA ASP A 77 7.91 -13.46 4.61
C ASP A 77 7.92 -12.11 3.88
N PHE A 78 9.05 -11.39 3.91
CA PHE A 78 9.24 -10.12 3.22
C PHE A 78 8.99 -10.25 1.71
N TRP A 79 9.70 -11.18 1.06
CA TRP A 79 9.52 -11.43 -0.37
C TRP A 79 8.13 -11.98 -0.69
N TRP A 80 7.57 -12.81 0.19
CA TRP A 80 6.20 -13.29 0.06
C TRP A 80 5.18 -12.14 0.11
N CYS A 81 5.38 -11.15 0.98
CA CYS A 81 4.49 -9.98 1.07
C CYS A 81 4.50 -9.15 -0.22
N ILE A 82 5.68 -8.94 -0.81
CA ILE A 82 5.82 -8.25 -2.11
C ILE A 82 5.14 -9.07 -3.21
N ASP A 83 5.39 -10.39 -3.27
CA ASP A 83 4.73 -11.28 -4.24
C ASP A 83 3.20 -11.24 -4.13
N LYS A 84 2.65 -11.24 -2.91
CA LYS A 84 1.20 -11.09 -2.71
C LYS A 84 0.65 -9.76 -3.19
N CYS A 85 1.45 -8.72 -3.24
CA CYS A 85 1.06 -7.42 -3.77
C CYS A 85 1.09 -7.40 -5.30
N VAL A 86 2.13 -7.98 -5.92
CA VAL A 86 2.35 -7.96 -7.38
C VAL A 86 1.52 -9.03 -8.11
N ASN A 87 1.51 -10.27 -7.62
CA ASN A 87 0.91 -11.44 -8.27
C ASN A 87 -0.48 -11.77 -7.73
N ALA A 88 -1.35 -10.75 -7.64
CA ALA A 88 -2.71 -10.92 -7.17
C ALA A 88 -3.63 -11.51 -8.26
N GLU A 89 -4.45 -12.50 -7.89
CA GLU A 89 -5.40 -13.10 -8.81
C GLU A 89 -6.43 -12.05 -9.29
N ASN A 90 -6.64 -11.95 -10.61
CA ASN A 90 -7.56 -10.99 -11.24
C ASN A 90 -7.24 -9.50 -10.97
N TRP A 91 -6.05 -9.18 -10.45
CA TRP A 91 -5.61 -7.82 -10.21
C TRP A 91 -4.16 -7.65 -10.66
N GLN A 92 -3.97 -6.92 -11.76
CA GLN A 92 -2.64 -6.63 -12.30
C GLN A 92 -2.28 -5.17 -12.02
N PRO A 93 -1.17 -4.89 -11.30
CA PRO A 93 -0.73 -3.52 -11.08
C PRO A 93 -0.39 -2.83 -12.41
N ASN A 94 -0.66 -1.54 -12.50
CA ASN A 94 -0.26 -0.68 -13.63
C ASN A 94 0.64 0.48 -13.20
N MET A 95 0.93 0.59 -11.91
CA MET A 95 1.86 1.55 -11.32
C MET A 95 2.53 0.94 -10.09
N ILE A 96 3.78 1.37 -9.85
CA ILE A 96 4.57 1.03 -8.68
C ILE A 96 4.86 2.32 -7.91
N LEU A 97 4.71 2.28 -6.59
CA LEU A 97 5.20 3.31 -5.67
C LEU A 97 6.16 2.64 -4.71
N ASP A 98 7.45 2.95 -4.84
CA ASP A 98 8.53 2.20 -4.20
C ASP A 98 9.48 3.11 -3.41
N ASP A 99 10.09 2.52 -2.38
CA ASP A 99 11.09 3.10 -1.50
C ASP A 99 12.15 2.02 -1.19
N GLY A 100 13.11 1.88 -2.09
CA GLY A 100 14.19 0.88 -2.00
C GLY A 100 14.51 0.20 -3.32
N GLY A 101 13.52 0.04 -4.20
CA GLY A 101 13.69 -0.63 -5.50
C GLY A 101 13.43 -2.15 -5.47
N ASP A 102 12.76 -2.65 -4.44
CA ASP A 102 12.52 -4.09 -4.23
C ASP A 102 11.26 -4.60 -4.96
N ALA A 103 10.36 -3.71 -5.38
CA ALA A 103 9.02 -4.03 -5.89
C ALA A 103 8.93 -4.39 -7.38
#